data_AF-A0A8J7JN70-F1
#
_entry.id   AF-A0A8J7JN70-F1
#
_cell.length_a   1.000
_cell.length_b   1.000
_cell.length_c   1.000
_cell.angle_alpha   90.00
_cell.angle_beta   90.00
_cell.angle_gamma   90.00
#
_symmetry.space_group_name_H-M   'P 1'
#
loop_
_entity.id
_entity.type
_entity.pdbx_description
1 polymer ?
#
loop_
_entity_poly.entity_id
_entity_poly.type
_entity_poly.pdbx_seq_one_letter_code
_entity_poly.pdbx_strand_id
1 'polypeptide(L)'
;MVLNLRQPLRFGVGALVLGLAEVCGAIAHPVQAQTGPTVAIPQTYWDAVEDARTPEPNEVFRDLTAITPQNSALTWDDQGHILVATWADWAGYTQNVGNRLIATRDVWVTAVPDLQGFCKAYTPTAEISLAARLSQVLGLPPEPAAQSANRQVVEIWVDPQFLFRPSPDPEITDHEAELTFRTTNEFVAVPAAYQHWFYAQYDQRYQYQGQPIAFNGLEPPSALPYPWTQLGYTYDWGDRADWATLDRDRPDDVGLSEFVVRQWSPIAIEAVHSTDEYCR
;
A
#
# COMPACT_ATOMS: atom_id res chain seq x y z
N MET A 1 -47.78 28.50 49.12
CA MET A 1 -47.27 29.89 49.09
C MET A 1 -45.77 29.79 48.86
N VAL A 2 -45.33 30.17 47.67
CA VAL A 2 -43.90 30.26 47.31
C VAL A 2 -43.37 31.56 47.93
N LEU A 3 -42.23 31.52 48.62
CA LEU A 3 -41.35 32.68 48.68
C LEU A 3 -39.89 32.29 48.94
N ASN A 4 -39.08 33.00 48.19
CA ASN A 4 -37.71 32.76 47.78
C ASN A 4 -36.68 33.40 48.73
N LEU A 5 -35.43 32.93 48.58
CA LEU A 5 -34.15 33.65 48.70
C LEU A 5 -33.62 34.08 50.10
N ARG A 6 -32.46 33.53 50.49
CA ARG A 6 -31.12 34.20 50.41
C ARG A 6 -29.99 33.31 51.01
N GLN A 7 -28.90 33.18 50.25
CA GLN A 7 -27.52 32.76 50.63
C GLN A 7 -26.99 33.55 51.87
N PRO A 8 -25.87 33.20 52.57
CA PRO A 8 -24.63 32.56 52.05
C PRO A 8 -23.90 31.59 53.02
N LEU A 9 -22.95 30.78 52.52
CA LEU A 9 -21.86 30.24 53.38
C LEU A 9 -20.60 29.92 52.57
N ARG A 10 -19.69 30.90 52.65
CA ARG A 10 -18.22 30.86 52.69
C ARG A 10 -17.51 29.61 52.13
N PHE A 11 -16.84 29.81 50.99
CA PHE A 11 -15.70 29.01 50.54
C PHE A 11 -14.49 29.28 51.43
N GLY A 12 -14.06 28.27 52.18
CA GLY A 12 -12.74 28.20 52.79
C GLY A 12 -11.77 27.56 51.80
N VAL A 13 -10.79 28.34 51.34
CA VAL A 13 -9.71 27.90 50.47
C VAL A 13 -8.77 26.98 51.26
N GLY A 14 -8.94 25.67 51.08
CA GLY A 14 -7.95 24.67 51.46
C GLY A 14 -6.98 24.48 50.29
N ALA A 15 -5.81 25.09 50.36
CA ALA A 15 -4.73 24.87 49.41
C ALA A 15 -4.17 23.44 49.58
N LEU A 16 -4.67 22.50 48.78
CA LEU A 16 -3.99 21.23 48.56
C LEU A 16 -2.91 21.46 47.50
N VAL A 17 -1.67 21.62 47.94
CA VAL A 17 -0.49 21.55 47.05
C VAL A 17 -0.34 20.09 46.64
N LEU A 18 -1.03 19.70 45.58
CA LEU A 18 -0.70 18.50 44.82
C LEU A 18 0.49 18.87 43.95
N GLY A 19 1.67 18.40 44.36
CA GLY A 19 2.87 18.48 43.55
C GLY A 19 2.59 17.88 42.18
N LEU A 20 2.67 18.72 41.15
CA LEU A 20 2.87 18.26 39.78
C LEU A 20 4.20 17.52 39.79
N ALA A 21 4.14 16.19 39.87
CA ALA A 21 5.19 15.39 39.30
C ALA A 21 5.14 15.69 37.80
N GLU A 22 6.00 16.62 37.37
CA GLU A 22 6.45 16.64 35.99
C GLU A 22 7.03 15.26 35.72
N VAL A 23 6.20 14.40 35.15
CA VAL A 23 6.72 13.35 34.29
C VAL A 23 7.25 14.11 33.09
N CYS A 24 8.49 14.63 33.24
CA CYS A 24 9.39 14.84 32.13
C CYS A 24 9.48 13.49 31.44
N GLY A 25 8.56 13.25 30.51
CA GLY A 25 8.71 12.23 29.49
C GLY A 25 10.03 12.54 28.85
N ALA A 26 11.03 11.72 29.15
CA ALA A 26 12.34 11.81 28.53
C ALA A 26 12.08 11.79 27.02
N ILE A 27 12.18 12.97 26.40
CA ILE A 27 12.19 13.08 24.96
C ILE A 27 13.49 12.37 24.59
N ALA A 28 13.39 11.12 24.17
CA ALA A 28 14.51 10.44 23.57
C ALA A 28 14.95 11.35 22.41
N HIS A 29 16.15 11.92 22.52
CA HIS A 29 16.77 12.57 21.38
C HIS A 29 16.73 11.56 20.23
N PRO A 30 16.36 11.98 19.01
CA PRO A 30 16.43 11.07 17.88
C PRO A 30 17.86 10.56 17.84
N VAL A 31 18.01 9.23 17.85
CA VAL A 31 19.24 8.59 17.40
C VAL A 31 19.51 9.25 16.05
N GLN A 32 20.57 10.05 15.99
CA GLN A 32 21.03 10.60 14.72
C GLN A 32 21.30 9.40 13.83
N ALA A 33 20.44 9.23 12.82
CA ALA A 33 20.63 8.22 11.81
C ALA A 33 22.01 8.47 11.22
N GLN A 34 22.91 7.52 11.41
CA GLN A 34 24.12 7.44 10.63
C GLN A 34 23.65 7.40 9.17
N THR A 35 24.07 8.37 8.37
CA THR A 35 23.79 8.43 6.94
C THR A 35 24.41 7.20 6.30
N GLY A 36 23.63 6.13 6.19
CA GLY A 36 23.90 5.04 5.27
C GLY A 36 23.97 5.59 3.84
N PRO A 37 24.48 4.82 2.88
CA PRO A 37 24.49 5.25 1.49
C PRO A 37 23.05 5.57 1.06
N THR A 38 22.80 6.85 0.81
CA THR A 38 21.56 7.31 0.19
C THR A 38 21.52 6.71 -1.22
N VAL A 39 20.54 5.86 -1.49
CA VAL A 39 20.28 5.40 -2.85
C VAL A 39 19.98 6.62 -3.72
N ALA A 40 20.69 6.74 -4.84
CA ALA A 40 20.35 7.74 -5.83
C ALA A 40 18.97 7.40 -6.38
N ILE A 41 18.02 8.31 -6.22
CA ILE A 41 16.66 8.14 -6.73
C ILE A 41 16.69 8.42 -8.23
N PRO A 42 16.37 7.44 -9.10
CA PRO A 42 16.43 7.64 -10.54
C PRO A 42 15.34 8.63 -10.96
N GLN A 43 15.57 9.37 -12.04
CA GLN A 43 14.61 10.34 -12.55
C GLN A 43 13.29 9.67 -12.93
N THR A 44 13.34 8.46 -13.49
CA THR A 44 12.14 7.67 -13.84
C THR A 44 11.23 7.40 -12.64
N TYR A 45 11.78 7.28 -11.43
CA TYR A 45 10.96 7.15 -10.23
C TYR A 45 10.24 8.46 -9.89
N TRP A 46 10.90 9.60 -10.02
CA TRP A 46 10.25 10.89 -9.78
C TRP A 46 9.20 11.20 -10.84
N ASP A 47 9.49 10.88 -12.09
CA ASP A 47 8.54 11.01 -13.21
C ASP A 47 7.29 10.15 -12.93
N ALA A 48 7.47 8.90 -12.48
CA ALA A 48 6.37 8.01 -12.09
C ALA A 48 5.48 8.58 -10.97
N VAL A 49 6.06 9.23 -9.95
CA VAL A 49 5.25 9.82 -8.87
C VAL A 49 4.50 11.06 -9.36
N GLU A 50 5.08 11.88 -10.24
CA GLU A 50 4.37 13.02 -10.84
C GLU A 50 3.24 12.55 -11.75
N ASP A 51 3.49 11.56 -12.59
CA ASP A 51 2.52 11.01 -13.54
C ASP A 51 1.33 10.36 -12.80
N ALA A 52 1.61 9.43 -11.89
CA ALA A 52 0.60 8.73 -11.08
C ALA A 52 -0.30 9.65 -10.23
N ARG A 53 0.10 10.91 -10.01
CA ARG A 53 -0.69 11.86 -9.23
C ARG A 53 -2.04 12.16 -9.86
N THR A 54 -2.12 12.21 -11.19
CA THR A 54 -3.34 12.62 -11.91
C THR A 54 -3.72 11.59 -12.97
N PRO A 55 -4.59 10.62 -12.64
CA PRO A 55 -4.98 9.57 -13.59
C PRO A 55 -5.67 10.14 -14.83
N GLU A 56 -5.26 9.67 -16.01
CA GLU A 56 -5.78 10.09 -17.32
C GLU A 56 -6.59 8.99 -18.03
N PRO A 57 -7.56 9.33 -18.90
CA PRO A 57 -8.37 8.32 -19.59
C PRO A 57 -7.61 7.30 -20.44
N ASN A 58 -6.44 7.67 -20.98
CA ASN A 58 -5.55 6.79 -21.74
C ASN A 58 -4.76 5.80 -20.87
N GLU A 59 -4.75 5.98 -19.55
CA GLU A 59 -4.06 5.12 -18.60
C GLU A 59 -4.98 4.00 -18.06
N VAL A 60 -6.28 4.07 -18.35
CA VAL A 60 -7.22 3.01 -17.96
C VAL A 60 -6.83 1.69 -18.64
N PHE A 61 -6.29 0.79 -17.84
CA PHE A 61 -5.91 -0.55 -18.25
C PHE A 61 -7.11 -1.51 -18.15
N ARG A 62 -7.36 -2.26 -19.24
CA ARG A 62 -8.59 -3.08 -19.41
C ARG A 62 -8.40 -4.57 -19.18
N ASP A 63 -7.19 -4.98 -18.84
CA ASP A 63 -6.81 -6.36 -18.60
C ASP A 63 -6.33 -6.55 -17.15
N LEU A 64 -6.89 -5.81 -16.19
CA LEU A 64 -6.65 -6.05 -14.77
C LEU A 64 -7.12 -7.46 -14.41
N THR A 65 -6.41 -8.08 -13.47
CA THR A 65 -6.81 -9.35 -12.88
C THR A 65 -8.10 -9.14 -12.12
N ALA A 66 -9.16 -9.80 -12.56
CA ALA A 66 -10.44 -9.86 -11.86
C ALA A 66 -10.42 -11.03 -10.85
N ILE A 67 -10.72 -10.73 -9.59
CA ILE A 67 -10.87 -11.73 -8.52
C ILE A 67 -12.26 -12.34 -8.60
N THR A 68 -12.39 -13.36 -9.45
CA THR A 68 -13.64 -14.10 -9.65
C THR A 68 -13.37 -15.61 -9.62
N PRO A 69 -14.34 -16.45 -9.20
CA PRO A 69 -14.21 -17.90 -9.30
C PRO A 69 -14.02 -18.42 -10.73
N GLN A 70 -14.36 -17.62 -11.75
CA GLN A 70 -14.21 -17.97 -13.17
C GLN A 70 -12.78 -17.76 -13.69
N ASN A 71 -11.99 -16.94 -13.02
CA ASN A 71 -10.58 -16.77 -13.35
C ASN A 71 -9.77 -17.99 -12.88
N SER A 72 -9.53 -18.93 -13.78
CA SER A 72 -8.86 -20.20 -13.48
C SER A 72 -7.38 -20.09 -13.14
N ALA A 73 -6.76 -18.92 -13.32
CA ALA A 73 -5.37 -18.67 -12.91
C ALA A 73 -5.26 -18.43 -11.39
N LEU A 74 -6.36 -18.07 -10.74
CA LEU A 74 -6.42 -17.78 -9.32
C LEU A 74 -6.48 -19.07 -8.48
N THR A 75 -5.80 -19.04 -7.34
CA THR A 75 -5.81 -20.15 -6.38
C THR A 75 -6.78 -19.83 -5.24
N TRP A 76 -7.71 -20.75 -4.98
CA TRP A 76 -8.72 -20.64 -3.93
C TRP A 76 -8.59 -21.82 -2.95
N ASP A 77 -8.82 -21.59 -1.66
CA ASP A 77 -8.94 -22.67 -0.68
C ASP A 77 -10.38 -23.22 -0.61
N ASP A 78 -10.58 -24.32 0.13
CA ASP A 78 -11.90 -24.96 0.30
C ASP A 78 -12.93 -24.06 1.03
N GLN A 79 -12.48 -22.97 1.66
CA GLN A 79 -13.33 -21.98 2.34
C GLN A 79 -13.67 -20.78 1.45
N GLY A 80 -13.15 -20.72 0.22
CA GLY A 80 -13.36 -19.60 -0.68
C GLY A 80 -12.46 -18.39 -0.41
N HIS A 81 -11.35 -18.57 0.32
CA HIS A 81 -10.31 -17.55 0.40
C HIS A 81 -9.46 -17.57 -0.87
N ILE A 82 -9.03 -16.39 -1.31
CA ILE A 82 -8.12 -16.21 -2.44
C ILE A 82 -6.68 -16.12 -1.94
N LEU A 83 -5.74 -16.70 -2.70
CA LEU A 83 -4.31 -16.54 -2.45
C LEU A 83 -3.77 -15.26 -3.11
N VAL A 84 -3.22 -14.37 -2.30
CA VAL A 84 -2.59 -13.12 -2.74
C VAL A 84 -1.14 -13.04 -2.23
N ALA A 85 -0.33 -12.17 -2.83
CA ALA A 85 1.07 -11.99 -2.48
C ALA A 85 1.40 -10.54 -2.09
N THR A 86 2.28 -10.37 -1.11
CA THR A 86 2.99 -9.11 -0.84
C THR A 86 4.49 -9.37 -0.81
N TRP A 87 5.29 -8.38 -1.19
CA TRP A 87 6.75 -8.43 -1.07
C TRP A 87 7.21 -7.55 0.08
N ALA A 88 7.67 -8.15 1.18
CA ALA A 88 7.87 -7.47 2.47
C ALA A 88 9.02 -8.08 3.28
N ASP A 89 9.52 -7.34 4.28
CA ASP A 89 10.66 -7.73 5.14
C ASP A 89 10.27 -7.90 6.63
N TRP A 90 8.98 -7.84 6.97
CA TRP A 90 8.53 -8.01 8.35
C TRP A 90 8.60 -9.47 8.78
N ALA A 91 9.55 -9.76 9.69
CA ALA A 91 9.80 -11.11 10.21
C ALA A 91 8.58 -11.79 10.88
N GLY A 92 7.56 -11.02 11.26
CA GLY A 92 6.32 -11.55 11.82
C GLY A 92 5.54 -12.44 10.83
N TYR A 93 5.69 -12.24 9.52
CA TYR A 93 5.09 -13.15 8.53
C TYR A 93 5.69 -14.55 8.64
N THR A 94 7.02 -14.66 8.62
CA THR A 94 7.75 -15.93 8.72
C THR A 94 7.45 -16.68 10.02
N GLN A 95 7.30 -15.95 11.13
CA GLN A 95 6.95 -16.53 12.43
C GLN A 95 5.53 -17.12 12.49
N ASN A 96 4.67 -16.75 11.55
CA ASN A 96 3.25 -17.08 11.57
C ASN A 96 2.80 -17.86 10.33
N VAL A 97 3.73 -18.46 9.58
CA VAL A 97 3.40 -19.44 8.51
C VAL A 97 2.50 -20.54 9.09
N GLY A 98 1.40 -20.84 8.38
CA GLY A 98 0.36 -21.77 8.79
C GLY A 98 -0.61 -21.25 9.87
N ASN A 99 -0.42 -20.02 10.37
CA ASN A 99 -1.25 -19.41 11.41
C ASN A 99 -2.13 -18.29 10.86
N ARG A 100 -3.20 -18.00 11.61
CA ARG A 100 -4.09 -16.86 11.37
C ARG A 100 -3.65 -15.64 12.17
N LEU A 101 -3.74 -14.47 11.54
CA LEU A 101 -3.43 -13.17 12.12
C LEU A 101 -4.56 -12.18 11.85
N ILE A 102 -4.54 -11.08 12.58
CA ILE A 102 -5.29 -9.88 12.23
C ILE A 102 -4.32 -8.88 11.60
N ALA A 103 -4.58 -8.47 10.37
CA ALA A 103 -3.81 -7.43 9.70
C ALA A 103 -4.01 -6.10 10.43
N THR A 104 -3.05 -5.67 11.25
CA THR A 104 -3.21 -4.44 12.06
C THR A 104 -3.08 -3.13 11.26
N ARG A 105 -2.77 -3.26 9.97
CA ARG A 105 -2.63 -2.19 8.98
C ARG A 105 -3.18 -2.70 7.65
N ASP A 106 -3.45 -1.79 6.74
CA ASP A 106 -3.74 -2.15 5.35
C ASP A 106 -2.51 -2.86 4.76
N VAL A 107 -2.74 -3.99 4.07
CA VAL A 107 -1.68 -4.75 3.40
C VAL A 107 -1.92 -4.67 1.90
N TRP A 108 -0.98 -4.04 1.20
CA TRP A 108 -1.01 -3.92 -0.26
C TRP A 108 -0.54 -5.24 -0.86
N VAL A 109 -1.33 -5.80 -1.77
CA VAL A 109 -1.13 -7.13 -2.32
C VAL A 109 -1.41 -7.15 -3.82
N THR A 110 -0.90 -8.16 -4.49
CA THR A 110 -1.24 -8.52 -5.87
C THR A 110 -1.69 -9.97 -5.93
N ALA A 111 -2.28 -10.40 -7.04
CA ALA A 111 -2.60 -11.81 -7.23
C ALA A 111 -1.29 -12.61 -7.39
N VAL A 112 -1.20 -13.78 -6.73
CA VAL A 112 -0.05 -14.69 -6.86
C VAL A 112 0.37 -14.97 -8.31
N PRO A 113 -0.55 -15.32 -9.25
CA PRO A 113 -0.15 -15.61 -10.63
C PRO A 113 0.49 -14.41 -11.35
N ASP A 114 0.06 -13.18 -11.05
CA ASP A 114 0.61 -11.97 -11.70
C ASP A 114 2.08 -11.76 -11.31
N LEU A 115 2.36 -11.75 -10.00
CA LEU A 115 3.72 -11.56 -9.49
C LEU A 115 4.63 -12.71 -9.91
N GLN A 116 4.13 -13.95 -9.79
CA GLN A 116 4.93 -15.13 -10.11
C GLN A 116 5.20 -15.22 -11.62
N GLY A 117 4.21 -14.92 -12.45
CA GLY A 117 4.35 -14.87 -13.91
C GLY A 117 5.37 -13.84 -14.35
N PHE A 118 5.25 -12.61 -13.84
CA PHE A 118 6.21 -11.53 -14.12
C PHE A 118 7.63 -11.92 -13.74
N CYS A 119 7.84 -12.34 -12.49
CA CYS A 119 9.19 -12.52 -11.99
C CYS A 119 9.91 -13.76 -12.52
N LYS A 120 9.17 -14.79 -12.96
CA LYS A 120 9.72 -15.94 -13.71
C LYS A 120 10.12 -15.59 -15.14
N ALA A 121 9.44 -14.64 -15.77
CA ALA A 121 9.76 -14.21 -17.12
C ALA A 121 10.96 -13.24 -17.15
N TYR A 122 11.14 -12.47 -16.08
CA TYR A 122 12.25 -11.52 -15.97
C TYR A 122 13.61 -12.23 -15.88
N THR A 123 14.57 -11.77 -16.68
CA THR A 123 15.96 -12.22 -16.62
C THR A 123 16.83 -11.12 -16.02
N PRO A 124 17.37 -11.29 -14.79
CA PRO A 124 18.19 -10.27 -14.15
C PRO A 124 19.44 -9.92 -14.96
N THR A 125 19.80 -8.64 -14.97
CA THR A 125 21.02 -8.11 -15.62
C THR A 125 22.06 -7.72 -14.57
N ALA A 126 23.24 -7.26 -15.03
CA ALA A 126 24.26 -6.74 -14.11
C ALA A 126 23.83 -5.40 -13.49
N GLU A 127 22.99 -4.65 -14.20
CA GLU A 127 22.51 -3.33 -13.84
C GLU A 127 21.26 -3.39 -12.96
N ILE A 128 20.33 -4.31 -13.27
CA ILE A 128 19.06 -4.46 -12.58
C ILE A 128 18.92 -5.90 -12.08
N SER A 129 18.98 -6.07 -10.76
CA SER A 129 18.72 -7.35 -10.12
C SER A 129 17.24 -7.68 -10.09
N LEU A 130 16.89 -8.95 -9.84
CA LEU A 130 15.49 -9.37 -9.64
C LEU A 130 14.78 -8.52 -8.59
N ALA A 131 15.40 -8.32 -7.42
CA ALA A 131 14.83 -7.53 -6.34
C ALA A 131 14.64 -6.04 -6.74
N ALA A 132 15.59 -5.45 -7.47
CA ALA A 132 15.43 -4.09 -7.97
C ALA A 132 14.27 -3.99 -8.98
N ARG A 133 14.13 -4.98 -9.87
CA ARG A 133 13.03 -5.02 -10.83
C ARG A 133 11.67 -5.25 -10.16
N LEU A 134 11.62 -6.04 -9.09
CA LEU A 134 10.41 -6.21 -8.30
C LEU A 134 10.00 -4.90 -7.60
N SER A 135 10.95 -4.11 -7.09
CA SER A 135 10.64 -2.75 -6.61
C SER A 135 10.02 -1.90 -7.71
N GLN A 136 10.55 -1.99 -8.94
CA GLN A 136 10.04 -1.26 -10.10
C GLN A 136 8.60 -1.64 -10.44
N VAL A 137 8.35 -2.93 -10.68
CA VAL A 137 7.03 -3.41 -11.15
C VAL A 137 5.94 -3.21 -10.09
N LEU A 138 6.31 -3.25 -8.80
CA LEU A 138 5.39 -3.07 -7.68
C LEU A 138 5.22 -1.58 -7.29
N GLY A 139 5.81 -0.64 -8.02
CA GLY A 139 5.71 0.79 -7.70
C GLY A 139 6.31 1.15 -6.34
N LEU A 140 7.32 0.41 -5.88
CA LEU A 140 7.98 0.65 -4.60
C LEU A 140 9.15 1.64 -4.78
N PRO A 141 9.44 2.46 -3.76
CA PRO A 141 10.62 3.30 -3.74
C PRO A 141 11.90 2.48 -3.96
N PRO A 142 12.90 3.04 -4.68
CA PRO A 142 14.20 2.42 -4.78
C PRO A 142 14.83 2.35 -3.39
N GLU A 143 15.42 1.21 -3.07
CA GLU A 143 16.03 0.95 -1.77
C GLU A 143 17.40 0.27 -1.91
N PRO A 144 18.26 0.34 -0.87
CA PRO A 144 19.58 -0.27 -0.94
C PRO A 144 19.46 -1.78 -1.21
N ALA A 145 20.38 -2.34 -2.00
CA ALA A 145 20.39 -3.78 -2.29
C ALA A 145 20.43 -4.65 -1.02
N ALA A 146 21.08 -4.19 0.05
CA ALA A 146 21.11 -4.88 1.33
C ALA A 146 19.75 -4.90 2.04
N GLN A 147 18.88 -3.92 1.79
CA GLN A 147 17.52 -3.88 2.32
C GLN A 147 16.59 -4.78 1.49
N SER A 148 16.62 -4.64 0.16
CA SER A 148 15.79 -5.46 -0.73
C SER A 148 16.13 -6.94 -0.70
N ALA A 149 17.38 -7.30 -0.37
CA ALA A 149 17.79 -8.69 -0.13
C ALA A 149 17.08 -9.35 1.08
N ASN A 150 16.54 -8.57 2.01
CA ASN A 150 15.79 -9.10 3.16
C ASN A 150 14.29 -9.24 2.87
N ARG A 151 13.80 -8.71 1.74
CA ARG A 151 12.40 -8.87 1.36
C ARG A 151 12.12 -10.28 0.87
N GLN A 152 10.95 -10.76 1.27
CA GLN A 152 10.42 -12.08 0.98
C GLN A 152 9.06 -11.93 0.32
N VAL A 153 8.70 -12.89 -0.53
CA VAL A 153 7.33 -12.98 -1.04
C VAL A 153 6.51 -13.74 0.00
N VAL A 154 5.45 -13.10 0.48
CA VAL A 154 4.53 -13.65 1.48
C VAL A 154 3.22 -13.96 0.78
N GLU A 155 2.84 -15.24 0.75
CA GLU A 155 1.55 -15.69 0.26
C GLU A 155 0.53 -15.71 1.41
N ILE A 156 -0.63 -15.12 1.17
CA ILE A 156 -1.65 -14.84 2.17
C ILE A 156 -3.00 -15.33 1.66
N TRP A 157 -3.66 -16.18 2.45
CA TRP A 157 -5.08 -16.47 2.26
C TRP A 157 -5.92 -15.34 2.85
N VAL A 158 -6.83 -14.81 2.04
CA VAL A 158 -7.75 -13.74 2.44
C VAL A 158 -9.16 -14.01 1.91
N ASP A 159 -10.17 -13.71 2.73
CA ASP A 159 -11.55 -13.68 2.25
C ASP A 159 -11.74 -12.47 1.32
N PRO A 160 -12.24 -12.66 0.08
CA PRO A 160 -12.45 -11.56 -0.86
C PRO A 160 -13.26 -10.38 -0.30
N GLN A 161 -14.12 -10.60 0.70
CA GLN A 161 -14.88 -9.51 1.34
C GLN A 161 -13.98 -8.48 2.06
N PHE A 162 -12.74 -8.84 2.38
CA PHE A 162 -11.75 -7.97 3.01
C PHE A 162 -10.75 -7.36 2.02
N LEU A 163 -10.85 -7.72 0.74
CA LEU A 163 -10.11 -7.12 -0.35
C LEU A 163 -10.91 -6.01 -1.00
N PHE A 164 -10.20 -5.00 -1.48
CA PHE A 164 -10.74 -3.99 -2.38
C PHE A 164 -9.65 -3.53 -3.35
N ARG A 165 -10.06 -3.04 -4.51
CA ARG A 165 -9.16 -2.40 -5.49
C ARG A 165 -8.92 -0.95 -5.04
N PRO A 166 -7.67 -0.47 -4.90
CA PRO A 166 -7.39 0.88 -4.42
C PRO A 166 -7.56 1.91 -5.56
N SER A 167 -8.79 2.09 -6.03
CA SER A 167 -9.18 3.01 -7.09
C SER A 167 -10.54 3.65 -6.77
N PRO A 168 -11.04 4.61 -7.58
CA PRO A 168 -12.41 5.10 -7.45
C PRO A 168 -13.50 4.03 -7.65
N ASP A 169 -13.16 2.90 -8.27
CA ASP A 169 -13.99 1.70 -8.38
C ASP A 169 -13.42 0.56 -7.52
N PRO A 170 -13.84 0.43 -6.24
CA PRO A 170 -13.22 -0.53 -5.30
C PRO A 170 -13.53 -2.00 -5.59
N GLU A 171 -14.37 -2.29 -6.59
CA GLU A 171 -14.74 -3.66 -6.93
C GLU A 171 -13.53 -4.46 -7.44
N ILE A 172 -13.39 -5.68 -6.92
CA ILE A 172 -12.27 -6.58 -7.24
C ILE A 172 -12.56 -7.47 -8.46
N THR A 173 -13.80 -7.48 -8.94
CA THR A 173 -14.30 -8.39 -9.98
C THR A 173 -14.18 -7.82 -11.39
N ASP A 174 -13.82 -6.54 -11.51
CA ASP A 174 -13.69 -5.86 -12.79
C ASP A 174 -12.27 -5.94 -13.33
N HIS A 175 -12.17 -5.85 -14.66
CA HIS A 175 -10.92 -5.86 -15.43
C HIS A 175 -10.37 -4.45 -15.70
N GLU A 176 -11.06 -3.40 -15.23
CA GLU A 176 -10.62 -2.01 -15.29
C GLU A 176 -11.12 -1.24 -14.08
N ALA A 177 -10.51 -0.09 -13.80
CA ALA A 177 -10.99 0.85 -12.80
C ALA A 177 -11.58 2.09 -13.48
N GLU A 178 -12.55 2.72 -12.80
CA GLU A 178 -13.09 4.02 -13.21
C GLU A 178 -12.19 5.16 -12.73
N LEU A 179 -12.11 6.24 -13.53
CA LEU A 179 -11.35 7.45 -13.17
C LEU A 179 -11.94 8.24 -12.00
N THR A 180 -13.23 8.06 -11.73
CA THR A 180 -13.96 8.85 -10.74
C THR A 180 -14.97 8.00 -10.01
N PHE A 181 -15.31 8.39 -8.78
CA PHE A 181 -16.34 7.71 -8.02
C PHE A 181 -17.67 7.77 -8.79
N ARG A 182 -18.28 6.61 -9.01
CA ARG A 182 -19.59 6.53 -9.64
C ARG A 182 -20.60 7.34 -8.84
N THR A 183 -21.45 8.09 -9.54
CA THR A 183 -22.55 8.82 -8.89
C THR A 183 -23.50 7.81 -8.25
N THR A 184 -23.71 7.94 -6.95
CA THR A 184 -24.58 7.04 -6.19
C THR A 184 -25.99 7.02 -6.78
N ASN A 185 -26.50 5.82 -7.00
CA ASN A 185 -27.86 5.57 -7.46
C ASN A 185 -28.44 4.34 -6.73
N GLU A 186 -29.60 3.85 -7.17
CA GLU A 186 -30.28 2.72 -6.53
C GLU A 186 -29.55 1.37 -6.68
N PHE A 187 -28.60 1.27 -7.61
CA PHE A 187 -27.87 0.04 -7.93
C PHE A 187 -26.40 0.06 -7.51
N VAL A 188 -25.78 1.25 -7.40
CA VAL A 188 -24.35 1.41 -7.17
C VAL A 188 -24.09 2.53 -6.16
N ALA A 189 -23.26 2.23 -5.16
CA ALA A 189 -22.82 3.20 -4.16
C ALA A 189 -21.42 2.87 -3.66
N VAL A 190 -20.52 3.86 -3.64
CA VAL A 190 -19.20 3.73 -3.00
C VAL A 190 -19.30 4.28 -1.56
N PRO A 191 -19.03 3.48 -0.52
CA PRO A 191 -19.19 3.92 0.87
C PRO A 191 -18.35 5.16 1.20
N ALA A 192 -18.92 6.13 1.93
CA ALA A 192 -18.19 7.34 2.35
C ALA A 192 -16.91 7.04 3.14
N ALA A 193 -16.91 5.95 3.93
CA ALA A 193 -15.72 5.50 4.65
C ALA A 193 -14.58 5.09 3.70
N TYR A 194 -14.91 4.51 2.54
CA TYR A 194 -13.94 4.19 1.50
C TYR A 194 -13.42 5.44 0.80
N GLN A 195 -14.32 6.38 0.45
CA GLN A 195 -13.91 7.66 -0.15
C GLN A 195 -12.95 8.43 0.77
N HIS A 196 -13.23 8.45 2.09
CA HIS A 196 -12.30 9.04 3.08
C HIS A 196 -10.97 8.30 3.14
N TRP A 197 -10.98 6.96 3.10
CA TRP A 197 -9.75 6.17 3.04
C TRP A 197 -8.94 6.54 1.79
N PHE A 198 -9.58 6.60 0.63
CA PHE A 198 -8.96 6.91 -0.66
C PHE A 198 -8.30 8.29 -0.65
N TYR A 199 -9.02 9.34 -0.24
CA TYR A 199 -8.45 10.69 -0.15
C TYR A 199 -7.34 10.79 0.90
N ALA A 200 -7.45 10.08 2.02
CA ALA A 200 -6.37 10.01 3.00
C ALA A 200 -5.10 9.33 2.43
N GLN A 201 -5.26 8.29 1.60
CA GLN A 201 -4.14 7.66 0.89
C GLN A 201 -3.51 8.60 -0.14
N TYR A 202 -4.33 9.38 -0.84
CA TYR A 202 -3.86 10.39 -1.80
C TYR A 202 -3.03 11.46 -1.10
N ASP A 203 -3.56 12.06 -0.03
CA ASP A 203 -2.87 13.12 0.71
C ASP A 203 -1.55 12.62 1.30
N GLN A 204 -1.50 11.39 1.83
CA GLN A 204 -0.26 10.79 2.36
C GLN A 204 0.83 10.59 1.31
N ARG A 205 0.48 10.41 0.03
CA ARG A 205 1.43 10.16 -1.06
C ARG A 205 1.81 11.42 -1.82
N TYR A 206 0.90 12.38 -1.95
CA TYR A 206 1.10 13.51 -2.86
C TYR A 206 1.11 14.86 -2.19
N GLN A 207 0.79 14.95 -0.89
CA GLN A 207 0.75 16.21 -0.16
C GLN A 207 1.69 16.21 1.06
N TYR A 208 2.31 17.37 1.30
CA TYR A 208 3.05 17.67 2.52
C TYR A 208 2.65 19.06 3.01
N GLN A 209 2.18 19.15 4.27
CA GLN A 209 1.68 20.40 4.86
C GLN A 209 0.58 21.09 4.02
N GLY A 210 -0.28 20.29 3.36
CA GLY A 210 -1.37 20.79 2.52
C GLY A 210 -0.93 21.40 1.19
N GLN A 211 0.32 21.16 0.77
CA GLN A 211 0.84 21.52 -0.54
C GLN A 211 1.25 20.25 -1.30
N PRO A 212 1.13 20.21 -2.64
CA PRO A 212 1.71 19.13 -3.43
C PRO A 212 3.20 18.98 -3.12
N ILE A 213 3.66 17.74 -2.95
CA ILE A 213 5.11 17.46 -2.75
C ILE A 213 5.85 17.96 -3.99
N ALA A 214 6.75 18.93 -3.79
CA ALA A 214 7.54 19.51 -4.87
C ALA A 214 8.69 18.58 -5.23
N PHE A 215 8.74 18.15 -6.49
CA PHE A 215 9.80 17.27 -7.01
C PHE A 215 11.12 18.01 -7.36
N ASN A 216 11.22 19.29 -7.00
CA ASN A 216 12.37 20.14 -7.33
C ASN A 216 13.45 20.19 -6.22
N GLY A 217 13.43 19.25 -5.28
CA GLY A 217 14.51 19.06 -4.30
C GLY A 217 14.59 20.11 -3.19
N LEU A 218 13.51 20.88 -2.94
CA LEU A 218 13.54 21.95 -1.93
C LEU A 218 13.41 21.48 -0.48
N GLU A 219 12.91 20.27 -0.22
CA GLU A 219 13.25 19.38 0.90
C GLU A 219 12.52 18.06 0.62
N PRO A 220 13.20 16.90 0.61
CA PRO A 220 12.50 15.64 0.45
C PRO A 220 11.57 15.43 1.66
N PRO A 221 10.33 14.94 1.46
CA PRO A 221 9.53 14.44 2.57
C PRO A 221 10.35 13.39 3.34
N SER A 222 10.07 13.23 4.64
CA SER A 222 10.78 12.28 5.51
C SER A 222 10.75 10.82 5.01
N ALA A 223 9.89 10.51 4.04
CA ALA A 223 9.83 9.27 3.29
C ALA A 223 9.47 9.57 1.83
N LEU A 224 9.95 8.74 0.89
CA LEU A 224 9.61 8.87 -0.52
C LEU A 224 8.12 8.57 -0.76
N PRO A 225 7.43 9.38 -1.59
CA PRO A 225 6.06 9.10 -2.00
C PRO A 225 6.00 7.86 -2.91
N TYR A 226 4.90 7.11 -2.88
CA TYR A 226 4.66 5.97 -3.77
C TYR A 226 3.90 6.44 -5.03
N PRO A 227 4.26 6.02 -6.25
CA PRO A 227 3.50 6.27 -7.47
C PRO A 227 2.22 5.42 -7.51
N TRP A 228 1.24 5.77 -6.68
CA TRP A 228 -0.05 5.09 -6.64
C TRP A 228 -0.98 5.58 -7.75
N THR A 229 -1.21 4.72 -8.74
CA THR A 229 -1.95 5.03 -9.97
C THR A 229 -3.40 5.40 -9.75
N GLN A 230 -4.00 4.97 -8.63
CA GLN A 230 -5.44 5.08 -8.38
C GLN A 230 -6.29 4.31 -9.43
N LEU A 231 -5.68 3.48 -10.27
CA LEU A 231 -6.35 2.74 -11.35
C LEU A 231 -6.33 1.22 -11.12
N GLY A 232 -5.96 0.78 -9.91
CA GLY A 232 -6.01 -0.61 -9.52
C GLY A 232 -4.88 -1.48 -10.07
N TYR A 233 -3.79 -0.86 -10.51
CA TYR A 233 -2.52 -1.50 -10.83
C TYR A 233 -1.35 -0.72 -10.23
N THR A 234 -0.23 -1.39 -9.97
CA THR A 234 1.01 -0.75 -9.52
C THR A 234 1.66 0.03 -10.67
N TYR A 235 2.22 1.21 -10.41
CA TYR A 235 2.98 1.92 -11.43
C TYR A 235 4.34 1.23 -11.65
N ASP A 236 4.58 0.74 -12.86
CA ASP A 236 5.87 0.15 -13.23
C ASP A 236 6.82 1.23 -13.76
N TRP A 237 7.77 1.66 -12.93
CA TRP A 237 8.79 2.65 -13.32
C TRP A 237 10.07 2.00 -13.90
N GLY A 238 9.99 0.71 -14.26
CA GLY A 238 11.05 -0.08 -14.88
C GLY A 238 11.04 -0.03 -16.41
N ASP A 239 11.69 -1.00 -17.05
CA ASP A 239 11.69 -1.13 -18.51
C ASP A 239 10.48 -1.96 -18.96
N ARG A 240 9.63 -1.38 -19.82
CA ARG A 240 8.53 -2.07 -20.48
C ARG A 240 8.97 -3.32 -21.24
N ALA A 241 10.17 -3.33 -21.80
CA ALA A 241 10.65 -4.46 -22.60
C ALA A 241 10.64 -5.78 -21.82
N ASP A 242 10.69 -5.73 -20.48
CA ASP A 242 10.61 -6.90 -19.60
C ASP A 242 9.24 -7.60 -19.66
N TRP A 243 8.20 -6.91 -20.12
CA TRP A 243 6.86 -7.47 -20.34
C TRP A 243 6.72 -8.20 -21.67
N ALA A 244 7.68 -8.06 -22.60
CA ALA A 244 7.49 -8.46 -24.00
C ALA A 244 7.11 -9.94 -24.23
N THR A 245 7.48 -10.84 -23.30
CA THR A 245 7.15 -12.27 -23.37
C THR A 245 5.80 -12.63 -22.74
N LEU A 246 5.28 -11.76 -21.87
CA LEU A 246 4.02 -11.94 -21.15
C LEU A 246 2.88 -11.16 -21.80
N ASP A 247 3.15 -9.90 -22.12
CA ASP A 247 2.21 -8.96 -22.69
C ASP A 247 2.97 -7.89 -23.49
N ARG A 248 3.10 -8.12 -24.80
CA ARG A 248 3.83 -7.22 -25.71
C ARG A 248 3.17 -5.85 -25.84
N ASP A 249 1.85 -5.82 -25.72
CA ASP A 249 1.06 -4.64 -26.04
C ASP A 249 0.73 -3.82 -24.75
N ARG A 250 1.26 -4.26 -23.59
CA ARG A 250 1.19 -3.57 -22.30
C ARG A 250 1.69 -2.11 -22.39
N PRO A 251 0.97 -1.12 -21.85
CA PRO A 251 1.46 0.25 -21.74
C PRO A 251 2.71 0.35 -20.85
N ASP A 252 3.51 1.42 -21.04
CA ASP A 252 4.86 1.55 -20.45
C ASP A 252 4.86 1.53 -18.91
N ASP A 253 3.83 2.09 -18.29
CA ASP A 253 3.76 2.34 -16.83
C ASP A 253 2.85 1.35 -16.07
N VAL A 254 2.27 0.37 -16.78
CA VAL A 254 1.30 -0.57 -16.20
C VAL A 254 2.00 -1.79 -15.61
N GLY A 255 2.05 -1.85 -14.28
CA GLY A 255 2.55 -3.01 -13.52
C GLY A 255 1.52 -4.11 -13.30
N LEU A 256 1.49 -4.62 -12.07
CA LEU A 256 0.63 -5.73 -11.64
C LEU A 256 -0.72 -5.21 -11.15
N SER A 257 -1.76 -6.04 -11.23
CA SER A 257 -3.04 -5.73 -10.59
C SER A 257 -2.85 -5.56 -9.08
N GLU A 258 -3.37 -4.47 -8.53
CA GLU A 258 -3.15 -4.06 -7.16
C GLU A 258 -4.45 -4.15 -6.35
N PHE A 259 -4.34 -4.67 -5.13
CA PHE A 259 -5.41 -4.79 -4.17
C PHE A 259 -4.92 -4.42 -2.78
N VAL A 260 -5.85 -4.17 -1.87
CA VAL A 260 -5.55 -3.92 -0.47
C VAL A 260 -6.40 -4.84 0.41
N VAL A 261 -5.74 -5.59 1.28
CA VAL A 261 -6.39 -6.24 2.41
C VAL A 261 -6.62 -5.17 3.48
N ARG A 262 -7.88 -4.92 3.80
CA ARG A 262 -8.27 -3.88 4.76
C ARG A 262 -7.69 -4.17 6.15
N GLN A 263 -7.25 -3.12 6.85
CA GLN A 263 -6.87 -3.23 8.26
C GLN A 263 -7.99 -3.85 9.10
N TRP A 264 -7.57 -4.57 10.14
CA TRP A 264 -8.36 -5.38 11.05
C TRP A 264 -9.01 -6.63 10.44
N SER A 265 -8.61 -7.00 9.22
CA SER A 265 -9.10 -8.22 8.58
C SER A 265 -8.35 -9.46 9.07
N PRO A 266 -9.04 -10.61 9.20
CA PRO A 266 -8.38 -11.89 9.40
C PRO A 266 -7.65 -12.32 8.13
N ILE A 267 -6.42 -12.77 8.29
CA ILE A 267 -5.58 -13.34 7.22
C ILE A 267 -4.94 -14.64 7.71
N ALA A 268 -4.55 -15.53 6.81
CA ALA A 268 -3.68 -16.66 7.13
C ALA A 268 -2.42 -16.61 6.27
N ILE A 269 -1.25 -16.77 6.88
CA ILE A 269 0.01 -16.80 6.15
C ILE A 269 0.20 -18.23 5.62
N GLU A 270 0.13 -18.40 4.31
CA GLU A 270 0.33 -19.71 3.67
C GLU A 270 1.80 -20.06 3.64
N ALA A 271 2.60 -19.18 3.05
CA ALA A 271 4.01 -19.41 2.82
C ALA A 271 4.79 -18.10 2.80
N VAL A 272 6.09 -18.21 3.07
CA VAL A 272 7.06 -17.13 2.93
C VAL A 272 8.26 -17.66 2.18
N HIS A 273 8.53 -17.08 1.01
CA HIS A 273 9.60 -17.50 0.12
C HIS A 273 10.69 -16.44 0.03
N SER A 274 11.93 -16.88 -0.11
CA SER A 274 12.95 -15.97 -0.66
C SER A 274 12.54 -15.52 -2.06
N THR A 275 12.91 -14.30 -2.45
CA THR A 275 12.59 -13.75 -3.77
C THR A 275 13.05 -14.68 -4.91
N ASP A 276 14.27 -15.22 -4.81
CA ASP A 276 14.82 -16.13 -5.82
C ASP A 276 14.10 -17.48 -5.88
N GLU A 277 13.56 -17.98 -4.77
CA GLU A 277 12.84 -19.26 -4.74
C GLU A 277 11.45 -19.12 -5.38
N TYR A 278 10.74 -18.03 -5.06
CA TYR A 278 9.41 -17.76 -5.60
C TYR A 278 9.41 -17.58 -7.13
N CYS A 279 10.50 -17.00 -7.66
CA CYS A 279 10.64 -16.61 -9.06
C CYS A 279 11.35 -17.66 -9.95
N ARG A 280 11.53 -18.89 -9.45
CA ARG A 280 12.11 -20.03 -10.20
C ARG A 280 11.09 -20.89 -10.91
#